data_AF-A0A7X9M0Z5-F1
#
_entry.id   AF-A0A7X9M0Z5-F1
#
_cell.length_a   1.000
_cell.length_b   1.000
_cell.length_c   1.000
_cell.angle_alpha   90.00
_cell.angle_beta   90.00
_cell.angle_gamma   90.00
#
_symmetry.space_group_name_H-M   'P 1'
#
loop_
_entity.id
_entity.type
_entity.pdbx_description
1 polymer ?
#
loop_
_entity_poly.entity_id
_entity_poly.type
_entity_poly.pdbx_seq_one_letter_code
_entity_poly.pdbx_strand_id
1 'polypeptide(L)'
;MKIIRDERLAIQNLKNIRVAFIFQTISILGILLYDGISNGISRFTDNPLWLVFIGTFVVMGYLNLRISVDEYDTQSNKKQGPYYINLLISLVVGVIFSVITILTPDGTARDAVIIGGVMFGCFLFSFTVVYFLRKKRYEEHDVEE
;
A
#
# COMPACT_ATOMS: atom_id res chain seq x y z
N MET A 1 -31.59 -11.86 6.57
CA MET A 1 -30.33 -12.55 6.20
C MET A 1 -29.96 -13.47 7.35
N LYS A 2 -29.84 -14.78 7.12
CA LYS A 2 -29.48 -15.72 8.19
C LYS A 2 -27.96 -15.72 8.32
N ILE A 3 -27.44 -15.40 9.51
CA ILE A 3 -26.00 -15.41 9.76
C ILE A 3 -25.51 -16.84 9.62
N ILE A 4 -24.52 -17.05 8.76
CA ILE A 4 -23.88 -18.35 8.57
C ILE A 4 -23.05 -18.61 9.84
N ARG A 5 -23.46 -19.59 10.65
CA ARG A 5 -22.78 -19.98 11.90
C ARG A 5 -21.73 -21.07 11.70
N ASP A 6 -21.75 -21.74 10.55
CA ASP A 6 -20.87 -22.87 10.27
C ASP A 6 -19.57 -22.37 9.61
N GLU A 7 -18.44 -22.65 10.23
CA GLU A 7 -17.11 -22.15 9.82
C GLU A 7 -16.73 -22.61 8.42
N ARG A 8 -17.14 -23.84 8.03
CA ARG A 8 -16.87 -24.40 6.70
C ARG A 8 -17.54 -23.58 5.60
N LEU A 9 -18.79 -23.17 5.81
CA LEU A 9 -19.54 -22.33 4.87
C LEU A 9 -19.00 -20.89 4.87
N ALA A 10 -18.51 -20.37 6.00
CA ALA A 10 -17.87 -19.06 6.06
C ALA A 10 -16.57 -19.02 5.24
N ILE A 11 -15.70 -20.04 5.37
CA ILE A 11 -14.46 -20.15 4.57
C ILE A 11 -14.77 -20.26 3.08
N GLN A 12 -15.80 -21.02 2.70
CA GLN A 12 -16.22 -21.13 1.30
C GLN A 12 -16.73 -19.79 0.75
N ASN A 13 -17.50 -19.04 1.54
CA ASN A 13 -17.95 -17.70 1.17
C ASN A 13 -16.77 -16.73 0.98
N LEU A 14 -15.77 -16.76 1.86
CA LEU A 14 -14.55 -15.95 1.71
C LEU A 14 -13.77 -16.31 0.43
N LYS A 15 -13.69 -17.59 0.07
CA LYS A 15 -13.10 -18.02 -1.22
C LYS A 15 -13.90 -17.48 -2.41
N ASN A 16 -15.22 -17.52 -2.35
CA ASN A 16 -16.09 -16.99 -3.41
C ASN A 16 -15.92 -15.47 -3.56
N ILE A 17 -15.89 -14.72 -2.44
CA ILE A 17 -15.62 -13.28 -2.43
C ILE A 17 -14.25 -12.99 -3.04
N ARG A 18 -13.22 -13.78 -2.72
CA ARG A 18 -11.88 -13.63 -3.31
C ARG A 18 -11.90 -13.78 -4.84
N VAL A 19 -12.57 -14.81 -5.35
CA VAL A 19 -12.69 -15.03 -6.80
C VAL A 19 -13.46 -13.88 -7.47
N ALA A 20 -14.58 -13.46 -6.88
CA ALA A 20 -15.37 -12.33 -7.39
C ALA A 20 -14.55 -11.02 -7.41
N PHE A 21 -13.77 -10.76 -6.35
CA PHE A 21 -12.89 -9.60 -6.26
C PHE A 21 -11.78 -9.62 -7.31
N ILE A 22 -11.15 -10.77 -7.57
CA ILE A 22 -10.15 -10.93 -8.63
C ILE A 22 -10.79 -10.63 -10.00
N PHE A 23 -11.96 -11.21 -10.28
CA PHE A 23 -12.68 -10.98 -11.53
C PHE A 23 -13.06 -9.50 -11.72
N GLN A 24 -13.57 -8.86 -10.66
CA GLN A 24 -13.89 -7.44 -10.66
C GLN A 24 -12.65 -6.58 -10.94
N THR A 25 -11.52 -6.91 -10.29
CA THR A 25 -10.26 -6.18 -10.46
C THR A 25 -9.76 -6.28 -11.90
N ILE A 26 -9.78 -7.48 -12.49
CA ILE A 26 -9.38 -7.69 -13.90
C ILE A 26 -10.33 -6.96 -14.86
N SER A 27 -11.64 -6.98 -14.59
CA SER A 27 -12.63 -6.29 -15.42
C SER A 27 -12.44 -4.77 -15.40
N ILE A 28 -12.26 -4.18 -14.22
CA ILE A 28 -11.99 -2.74 -14.08
C ILE A 28 -10.69 -2.37 -14.77
N LEU A 29 -9.63 -3.16 -14.58
CA LEU A 29 -8.32 -2.95 -15.20
C LEU A 29 -8.42 -3.04 -16.74
N GLY A 30 -9.18 -4.00 -17.27
CA GLY A 30 -9.41 -4.14 -18.71
C GLY A 30 -10.14 -2.95 -19.33
N ILE A 31 -11.18 -2.44 -18.67
CA ILE A 31 -11.92 -1.25 -19.12
C ILE A 31 -11.00 -0.02 -19.12
N LEU A 32 -10.26 0.18 -18.02
CA LEU A 32 -9.32 1.29 -17.88
C LEU A 32 -8.20 1.21 -18.92
N LEU A 33 -7.61 0.03 -19.13
CA LEU A 33 -6.53 -0.16 -20.11
C LEU A 33 -7.01 0.10 -21.54
N TYR A 34 -8.21 -0.36 -21.89
CA TYR A 34 -8.82 -0.08 -23.19
C TYR A 34 -9.05 1.42 -23.39
N ASP A 35 -9.57 2.11 -22.39
CA ASP A 35 -9.82 3.55 -22.44
C ASP A 35 -8.50 4.34 -22.54
N GLY A 36 -7.47 3.93 -21.80
CA GLY A 36 -6.14 4.55 -21.84
C GLY A 36 -5.43 4.40 -23.19
N ILE A 37 -5.56 3.25 -23.86
CA ILE A 37 -4.97 3.03 -25.20
C ILE A 37 -5.76 3.78 -26.29
N SER A 38 -7.09 3.79 -26.20
CA SER A 38 -7.95 4.35 -27.24
C SER A 38 -8.10 5.87 -27.17
N ASN A 39 -8.13 6.46 -25.96
CA ASN A 39 -8.43 7.87 -25.74
C ASN A 39 -7.31 8.64 -25.03
N GLY A 40 -6.20 7.99 -24.67
CA GLY A 40 -5.04 8.60 -24.03
C GLY A 40 -5.09 8.65 -22.50
N ILE A 41 -3.93 8.94 -21.89
CA ILE A 41 -3.70 8.87 -20.44
C ILE A 41 -4.51 9.91 -19.64
N SER A 42 -4.85 11.05 -20.24
CA SER A 42 -5.65 12.08 -19.56
C SER A 42 -7.06 11.57 -19.22
N ARG A 43 -7.71 10.89 -20.15
CA ARG A 43 -9.06 10.34 -19.93
C ARG A 43 -9.06 9.15 -18.99
N PHE A 44 -7.96 8.41 -18.94
CA PHE A 44 -7.73 7.32 -17.99
C PHE A 44 -7.76 7.81 -16.54
N THR A 45 -7.13 8.95 -16.24
CA THR A 45 -7.12 9.51 -14.88
C THR A 45 -8.39 10.28 -14.52
N ASP A 46 -9.09 10.84 -15.51
CA ASP A 46 -10.35 11.56 -15.31
C ASP A 46 -11.56 10.61 -15.10
N ASN A 47 -11.41 9.33 -15.45
CA ASN A 47 -12.48 8.36 -15.32
C ASN A 47 -12.75 8.05 -13.82
N PRO A 48 -14.00 8.16 -13.33
CA PRO A 48 -14.31 7.86 -11.92
C PRO A 48 -13.96 6.42 -11.52
N LEU A 49 -13.91 5.48 -12.47
CA LEU A 49 -13.45 4.11 -12.23
C LEU A 49 -11.99 4.05 -11.76
N TRP A 50 -11.14 4.96 -12.25
CA TRP A 50 -9.74 5.06 -11.83
C TRP A 50 -9.63 5.39 -10.35
N LEU A 51 -10.41 6.37 -9.88
CA LEU A 51 -10.44 6.76 -8.47
C LEU A 51 -10.93 5.63 -7.57
N VAL A 52 -12.00 4.93 -7.97
CA VAL A 52 -12.52 3.78 -7.21
C VAL A 52 -11.49 2.64 -7.16
N PHE A 53 -10.80 2.38 -8.27
CA PHE A 53 -9.74 1.39 -8.36
C PHE A 53 -8.59 1.72 -7.39
N ILE A 54 -8.02 2.93 -7.48
CA ILE A 54 -6.92 3.36 -6.60
C ILE A 54 -7.36 3.36 -5.13
N GLY A 55 -8.54 3.90 -4.82
CA GLY A 55 -9.06 3.92 -3.45
C GLY A 55 -9.22 2.51 -2.87
N THR A 56 -9.71 1.56 -3.65
CA THR A 56 -9.85 0.15 -3.24
C THR A 56 -8.48 -0.47 -2.96
N PHE A 57 -7.48 -0.21 -3.81
CA PHE A 57 -6.11 -0.70 -3.60
C PHE A 57 -5.45 -0.11 -2.36
N VAL A 58 -5.68 1.18 -2.06
CA VAL A 58 -5.16 1.82 -0.84
C VAL A 58 -5.76 1.17 0.42
N VAL A 59 -7.09 0.98 0.45
CA VAL A 59 -7.77 0.32 1.59
C VAL A 59 -7.30 -1.12 1.74
N MET A 60 -7.18 -1.86 0.63
CA MET A 60 -6.67 -3.23 0.62
C MET A 60 -5.22 -3.31 1.09
N GLY A 61 -4.38 -2.36 0.69
CA GLY A 61 -3.01 -2.23 1.16
C GLY A 61 -2.94 -2.01 2.68
N TYR A 62 -3.78 -1.12 3.21
CA TYR A 62 -3.86 -0.87 4.65
C TYR A 62 -4.33 -2.10 5.45
N LEU A 63 -5.35 -2.82 4.95
CA LEU A 63 -5.84 -4.07 5.56
C LEU A 63 -4.75 -5.15 5.57
N ASN A 64 -4.05 -5.35 4.45
CA ASN A 64 -2.94 -6.30 4.37
C ASN A 64 -1.76 -5.89 5.26
N LEU A 65 -1.46 -4.59 5.37
CA LEU A 65 -0.41 -4.08 6.24
C LEU A 65 -0.70 -4.42 7.70
N ARG A 66 -1.94 -4.24 8.15
CA ARG A 66 -2.36 -4.61 9.51
C ARG A 66 -2.14 -6.10 9.79
N ILE A 67 -2.55 -6.97 8.87
CA ILE A 67 -2.37 -8.44 8.99
C ILE A 67 -0.89 -8.80 8.99
N SER A 68 -0.10 -8.18 8.12
CA SER A 68 1.34 -8.41 8.05
C SER A 68 2.03 -8.03 9.36
N VAL A 69 1.66 -6.91 9.96
CA VAL A 69 2.21 -6.49 11.26
C VAL A 69 1.89 -7.51 12.37
N ASP A 70 0.66 -8.03 12.43
CA ASP A 70 0.26 -9.05 13.42
C ASP A 70 1.05 -10.37 13.26
N GLU A 71 1.30 -10.83 12.03
CA GLU A 71 2.11 -12.04 11.77
C GLU A 71 3.58 -11.83 12.16
N TYR A 72 4.15 -10.65 11.84
CA TYR A 72 5.53 -10.33 12.16
C TYR A 72 5.78 -10.12 13.67
N ASP A 73 4.82 -9.56 14.42
CA ASP A 73 4.94 -9.42 15.89
C ASP A 73 4.75 -10.76 16.61
N THR A 74 3.87 -11.65 16.11
CA THR A 74 3.69 -12.99 16.70
C THR A 74 4.97 -13.84 16.59
N GLN A 75 5.75 -13.69 15.51
CA GLN A 75 7.02 -14.42 15.34
C GLN A 75 8.25 -13.71 15.93
N SER A 76 8.22 -12.39 16.12
CA SER A 76 9.41 -11.64 16.55
C SER A 76 9.15 -10.91 17.87
N ASN A 77 9.52 -11.57 18.97
CA ASN A 77 9.60 -10.97 20.31
C ASN A 77 10.81 -10.01 20.42
N LYS A 78 11.05 -9.18 19.39
CA LYS A 78 12.19 -8.26 19.31
C LYS A 78 11.69 -6.83 19.47
N LYS A 79 12.17 -6.19 20.55
CA LYS A 79 11.96 -4.77 20.86
C LYS A 79 12.03 -3.91 19.59
N GLN A 80 11.02 -3.06 19.40
CA GLN A 80 10.96 -2.07 18.32
C GLN A 80 12.32 -1.42 18.11
N GLY A 81 12.88 -1.59 16.91
CA GLY A 81 14.07 -0.86 16.51
C GLY A 81 13.80 0.66 16.49
N PRO A 82 14.83 1.49 16.72
CA PRO A 82 14.66 2.94 16.79
C PRO A 82 14.10 3.52 15.47
N TYR A 83 13.10 4.40 15.59
CA TYR A 83 12.42 5.08 14.48
C TYR A 83 13.38 5.76 13.49
N TYR A 84 14.54 6.22 13.98
CA TYR A 84 15.60 6.83 13.17
C TYR A 84 16.17 5.91 12.08
N ILE A 85 16.14 4.58 12.27
CA ILE A 85 16.62 3.63 11.24
C ILE A 85 15.66 3.61 10.04
N ASN A 86 14.35 3.61 10.29
CA ASN A 86 13.36 3.65 9.22
C ASN A 86 13.42 4.99 8.47
N LEU A 87 13.65 6.09 9.19
CA LEU A 87 13.86 7.42 8.60
C LEU A 87 15.09 7.43 7.67
N LEU A 88 16.21 6.85 8.12
CA LEU A 88 17.44 6.75 7.32
C LEU A 88 17.26 5.88 6.07
N ILE A 89 16.59 4.73 6.20
CA ILE A 89 16.31 3.85 5.05
C ILE A 89 15.46 4.58 4.01
N SER A 90 14.41 5.27 4.46
CA SER A 90 13.57 6.08 3.57
C SER A 90 14.39 7.14 2.82
N LEU A 91 15.30 7.82 3.54
CA LEU A 91 16.16 8.86 2.98
C LEU A 91 17.14 8.28 1.94
N VAL A 92 17.75 7.14 2.22
CA VAL A 92 18.64 6.44 1.29
C VAL A 92 17.90 6.04 0.02
N VAL A 93 16.68 5.49 0.14
CA VAL A 93 15.86 5.11 -1.02
C VAL A 93 15.50 6.34 -1.87
N GLY A 94 15.09 7.45 -1.25
CA GLY A 94 14.81 8.70 -1.96
C GLY A 94 16.03 9.23 -2.75
N VAL A 95 17.22 9.17 -2.13
CA VAL A 95 18.48 9.57 -2.76
C VAL A 95 18.82 8.67 -3.95
N ILE A 96 18.67 7.36 -3.82
CA ILE A 96 18.91 6.41 -4.92
C ILE A 96 18.04 6.73 -6.13
N PHE A 97 16.74 6.96 -5.94
CA PHE A 97 15.84 7.33 -7.03
C PHE A 97 16.17 8.69 -7.65
N SER A 98 16.62 9.66 -6.84
CA SER A 98 17.08 10.96 -7.36
C SER A 98 18.35 10.84 -8.23
N VAL A 99 19.26 9.93 -7.89
CA VAL A 99 20.48 9.70 -8.68
C VAL A 99 20.15 9.01 -10.00
N ILE A 100 19.27 8.00 -9.98
CA ILE A 100 18.83 7.28 -11.18
C ILE A 100 18.19 8.23 -12.21
N THR A 101 17.39 9.18 -11.74
CA THR A 101 16.70 10.15 -12.62
C THR A 101 17.66 11.16 -13.26
N ILE A 102 18.73 11.57 -12.57
CA ILE A 102 19.79 12.44 -13.13
C ILE A 102 20.65 11.70 -14.18
N LEU A 103 20.85 10.39 -14.02
CA LEU A 103 21.58 9.57 -15.00
C LEU A 103 20.78 9.28 -16.29
N THR A 104 19.49 9.61 -16.32
CA THR A 104 18.63 9.39 -17.49
C THR A 104 18.82 10.52 -18.52
N PRO A 105 18.94 10.25 -19.83
CA PRO A 105 19.27 11.25 -20.86
C PRO A 105 18.33 12.46 -20.94
N ASP A 106 17.08 12.29 -20.50
CA ASP A 106 16.04 13.33 -20.50
C ASP A 106 15.87 14.01 -19.11
N GLY A 107 16.71 13.67 -18.13
CA GLY A 107 16.54 14.05 -16.73
C GLY A 107 17.02 15.47 -16.43
N THR A 108 16.08 16.39 -16.17
CA THR A 108 16.41 17.71 -15.61
C THR A 108 16.60 17.61 -14.09
N ALA A 109 17.55 18.36 -13.51
CA ALA A 109 17.79 18.36 -12.05
C ALA A 109 16.55 18.70 -11.22
N ARG A 110 15.63 19.51 -11.77
CA ARG A 110 14.32 19.82 -11.18
C ARG A 110 13.44 18.58 -11.07
N ASP A 111 13.39 17.75 -12.11
CA ASP A 111 12.56 16.55 -12.14
C ASP A 111 13.10 15.48 -11.18
N ALA A 112 14.42 15.38 -11.07
CA ALA A 112 15.06 14.48 -10.11
C ALA A 112 14.73 14.83 -8.65
N VAL A 113 14.71 16.12 -8.31
CA VAL A 113 14.33 16.59 -6.96
C VAL A 113 12.85 16.30 -6.68
N ILE A 114 11.98 16.50 -7.66
CA ILE A 114 10.54 16.22 -7.52
C ILE A 114 10.31 14.71 -7.32
N ILE A 115 10.88 13.88 -8.17
CA ILE A 115 10.71 12.42 -8.12
C ILE A 115 11.32 11.85 -6.84
N GLY A 116 12.54 12.27 -6.48
CA GLY A 116 13.20 11.87 -5.24
C GLY A 116 12.40 12.27 -3.99
N GLY A 117 11.85 13.49 -3.98
CA GLY A 117 11.01 13.99 -2.89
C GLY A 117 9.69 13.23 -2.74
N VAL A 118 9.00 12.93 -3.85
CA VAL A 118 7.76 12.14 -3.84
C VAL A 118 8.01 10.72 -3.33
N MET A 119 9.08 10.07 -3.81
CA MET A 119 9.46 8.73 -3.36
C MET A 119 9.81 8.74 -1.87
N PHE A 120 10.62 9.69 -1.43
CA PHE A 120 10.95 9.86 -0.02
C PHE A 120 9.71 10.04 0.86
N GLY A 121 8.76 10.89 0.46
CA GLY A 121 7.51 11.10 1.17
C GLY A 121 6.64 9.83 1.24
N CYS A 122 6.56 9.07 0.15
CA CYS A 122 5.79 7.83 0.08
C CYS A 122 6.35 6.75 1.05
N PHE A 123 7.67 6.58 1.06
CA PHE A 123 8.32 5.66 1.98
C PHE A 123 8.21 6.13 3.43
N LEU A 124 8.42 7.42 3.70
CA LEU A 124 8.26 8.00 5.04
C LEU A 124 6.85 7.79 5.59
N PHE A 125 5.83 8.06 4.76
CA PHE A 125 4.43 7.89 5.16
C PHE A 125 4.15 6.42 5.50
N SER A 126 4.60 5.49 4.63
CA SER A 126 4.46 4.05 4.86
C SER A 126 5.12 3.61 6.17
N PHE A 127 6.36 4.03 6.42
CA PHE A 127 7.07 3.72 7.67
C PHE A 127 6.43 4.38 8.90
N THR A 128 5.89 5.58 8.76
CA THR A 128 5.22 6.31 9.84
C THR A 128 3.92 5.63 10.26
N VAL A 129 3.11 5.19 9.29
CA VAL A 129 1.89 4.42 9.57
C VAL A 129 2.23 3.11 10.28
N VAL A 130 3.26 2.38 9.83
CA VAL A 130 3.72 1.16 10.52
C VAL A 130 4.17 1.45 11.94
N TYR A 131 4.95 2.51 12.15
CA TYR A 131 5.41 2.90 13.48
C TYR A 131 4.24 3.29 14.40
N PHE A 132 3.26 4.03 13.90
CA PHE A 132 2.07 4.41 14.67
C PHE A 132 1.22 3.20 15.04
N LEU A 133 1.01 2.27 14.11
CA LEU A 133 0.30 1.01 14.37
C LEU A 133 1.01 0.17 15.44
N ARG A 134 2.34 0.04 15.35
CA ARG A 134 3.11 -0.66 16.38
C ARG A 134 3.05 0.06 17.72
N LYS A 135 3.22 1.38 17.75
CA LYS A 135 3.18 2.18 19.00
C LYS A 135 1.84 2.06 19.72
N LYS A 136 0.72 2.22 19.00
CA LYS A 136 -0.62 2.10 19.58
C LYS A 136 -0.85 0.73 20.25
N ARG A 137 -0.20 -0.31 19.75
CA ARG A 137 -0.32 -1.67 20.29
C ARG A 137 0.56 -1.93 21.51
N TYR A 138 1.75 -1.33 21.60
CA TYR A 138 2.53 -1.35 22.84
C TYR A 138 1.77 -0.68 24.00
N GLU A 139 1.12 0.46 23.72
CA GLU A 139 0.27 1.13 24.72
C GLU A 139 -0.97 0.31 25.13
N GLU A 140 -1.50 -0.57 24.27
CA GLU A 140 -2.56 -1.53 24.65
C GLU A 140 -2.01 -2.71 25.48
N HIS A 141 -0.81 -3.21 25.15
CA HIS A 141 -0.22 -4.36 25.81
C HIS A 141 0.31 -4.06 27.23
N ASP A 142 0.76 -2.82 27.49
CA ASP A 142 1.20 -2.37 28.83
C ASP A 142 0.02 -2.06 29.79
N VAL A 143 -1.23 -2.02 29.30
CA VAL A 143 -2.43 -1.74 30.11
C VAL A 143 -3.12 -3.04 30.57
N GLU A 144 -2.77 -4.18 29.97
CA GLU A 144 -3.29 -5.50 30.35
C GLU A 144 -2.38 -6.29 31.32
N GLU A 145 -1.17 -5.80 31.63
CA GLU A 145 -0.31 -6.28 32.75
C GLU A 145 -0.55 -5.52 34.06
#